data_AF-A0A6A4LLI9-F1
#
_entry.id   AF-A0A6A4LLI9-F1
#
_cell.length_a   1.000
_cell.length_b   1.000
_cell.length_c   1.000
_cell.angle_alpha   90.00
_cell.angle_beta   90.00
_cell.angle_gamma   90.00
#
_symmetry.space_group_name_H-M   'P 1'
#
loop_
_entity.id
_entity.type
_entity.pdbx_description
1 polymer ?
#
loop_
_entity_poly.entity_id
_entity_poly.type
_entity_poly.pdbx_seq_one_letter_code
_entity_poly.pdbx_strand_id
1 'polypeptide(L)'
;MLKFLSKVRIEFNALDPRTAACMEFLAQCNARKAKESNPSCQLLVKRRTDDHPPQITVTFVNGVEEVFDATSTPAQSIRAMILEKGQMLETEQMFRDAGEKWPVVIPGEEIDQHAPGTKFGSRFEQELEIPLQIVDSFRCAASCVFRRYIGSKLV
;
A
#
# COMPACT_ATOMS: atom_id res chain seq x y z
N MET A 1 5.47 -1.81 -6.75
CA MET A 1 5.70 -2.78 -5.66
C MET A 1 6.78 -2.27 -4.73
N LEU A 2 8.05 -2.17 -5.16
CA LEU A 2 9.15 -1.75 -4.28
C LEU A 2 9.13 -0.26 -3.86
N LYS A 3 8.34 0.61 -4.51
CA LYS A 3 8.25 2.05 -4.16
C LYS A 3 7.90 2.35 -2.69
N PHE A 4 7.19 1.45 -2.02
CA PHE A 4 6.75 1.63 -0.63
C PHE A 4 7.66 1.00 0.41
N LEU A 5 8.70 0.30 -0.04
CA LEU A 5 9.53 -0.55 0.80
C LEU A 5 10.93 0.05 0.96
N SER A 6 11.46 -0.01 2.18
CA SER A 6 12.85 0.33 2.48
C SER A 6 13.75 -0.91 2.43
N LYS A 7 13.23 -2.06 2.89
CA LYS A 7 13.99 -3.30 3.00
C LYS A 7 13.10 -4.51 2.81
N VAL A 8 13.64 -5.55 2.17
CA VAL A 8 13.01 -6.86 2.02
C VAL A 8 14.03 -7.90 2.45
N ARG A 9 13.67 -8.78 3.38
CA ARG A 9 14.48 -9.91 3.82
C ARG A 9 13.73 -11.21 3.57
N ILE A 10 14.30 -12.07 2.75
CA ILE A 10 13.75 -13.38 2.41
C ILE A 10 14.64 -14.43 3.07
N GLU A 11 14.05 -15.22 3.96
CA GLU A 11 14.74 -16.33 4.63
C GLU A 11 14.11 -17.66 4.21
N PHE A 12 14.91 -18.59 3.71
CA PHE A 12 14.41 -19.91 3.33
C PHE A 12 15.50 -20.97 3.34
N ASN A 13 15.09 -22.23 3.50
CA ASN A 13 15.96 -23.39 3.30
C ASN A 13 15.91 -23.85 1.84
N ALA A 14 17.06 -23.95 1.18
CA ALA A 14 17.13 -24.32 -0.25
C ALA A 14 16.66 -25.75 -0.55
N LEU A 15 16.61 -26.62 0.45
CA LEU A 15 16.13 -28.00 0.32
C LEU A 15 14.62 -28.14 0.58
N ASP A 16 13.96 -27.10 1.10
CA ASP A 16 12.55 -27.14 1.43
C ASP A 16 11.69 -26.96 0.15
N PRO A 17 10.77 -27.91 -0.16
CA PRO A 17 9.90 -27.80 -1.33
C PRO A 17 8.89 -26.64 -1.25
N ARG A 18 8.65 -26.09 -0.05
CA ARG A 18 7.68 -25.00 0.19
C ARG A 18 8.19 -23.62 -0.22
N THR A 19 9.41 -23.53 -0.76
CA THR A 19 10.08 -22.25 -1.09
C THR A 19 9.62 -21.61 -2.39
N ALA A 20 8.70 -22.23 -3.13
CA ALA A 20 8.21 -21.72 -4.41
C ALA A 20 7.73 -20.26 -4.33
N ALA A 21 6.95 -19.90 -3.31
CA ALA A 21 6.47 -18.52 -3.12
C ALA A 21 7.62 -17.53 -2.84
N CYS A 22 8.63 -17.92 -2.05
CA CYS A 22 9.82 -17.09 -1.81
C CYS A 22 10.59 -16.82 -3.11
N MET A 23 10.78 -17.84 -3.94
CA MET A 23 11.52 -17.72 -5.19
C MET A 23 10.77 -16.86 -6.21
N GLU A 24 9.46 -17.02 -6.31
CA GLU A 24 8.63 -16.19 -7.16
C GLU A 24 8.65 -14.72 -6.70
N PHE A 25 8.49 -14.47 -5.39
CA PHE A 25 8.56 -13.13 -4.83
C PHE A 25 9.94 -12.49 -5.05
N LEU A 26 11.01 -13.25 -4.85
CA LEU A 26 12.38 -12.81 -5.13
C LEU A 26 12.57 -12.42 -6.60
N ALA A 27 12.00 -13.19 -7.54
CA ALA A 27 12.04 -12.88 -8.96
C ALA A 27 11.28 -11.57 -9.26
N GLN A 28 10.12 -11.35 -8.63
CA GLN A 28 9.35 -10.12 -8.76
C GLN A 28 10.11 -8.89 -8.22
N CYS A 29 10.76 -9.01 -7.06
CA CYS A 29 11.64 -7.96 -6.52
C CYS A 29 12.83 -7.68 -7.44
N ASN A 30 13.34 -8.71 -8.11
CA ASN A 30 14.49 -8.57 -9.01
C ASN A 30 14.15 -8.01 -10.40
N ALA A 31 12.86 -7.94 -10.76
CA ALA A 31 12.42 -7.42 -12.04
C ALA A 31 12.93 -5.99 -12.26
N ARG A 32 13.37 -5.69 -13.49
CA ARG A 32 13.95 -4.39 -13.86
C ARG A 32 13.06 -3.21 -13.46
N LYS A 33 11.76 -3.28 -13.80
CA LYS A 33 10.75 -2.27 -13.45
C LYS A 33 10.62 -2.05 -11.93
N ALA A 34 10.79 -3.11 -11.14
CA ALA A 34 10.72 -3.03 -9.69
C ALA A 34 11.94 -2.29 -9.13
N LYS A 35 13.15 -2.63 -9.58
CA LYS A 35 14.40 -1.95 -9.16
C LYS A 35 14.44 -0.49 -9.59
N GLU A 36 13.98 -0.18 -10.80
CA GLU A 36 13.90 1.20 -11.30
C GLU A 36 12.91 2.05 -10.49
N SER A 37 11.82 1.45 -9.99
CA SER A 37 10.85 2.17 -9.16
C SER A 37 11.42 2.60 -7.79
N ASN A 38 12.40 1.87 -7.28
CA ASN A 38 13.06 2.20 -6.01
C ASN A 38 14.46 1.57 -5.93
N PRO A 39 15.52 2.31 -6.33
CA PRO A 39 16.88 1.80 -6.29
C PRO A 39 17.47 1.75 -4.86
N SER A 40 16.86 2.42 -3.88
CA SER A 40 17.36 2.44 -2.50
C SER A 40 16.85 1.27 -1.65
N CYS A 41 15.84 0.53 -2.13
CA CYS A 41 15.30 -0.64 -1.43
C CYS A 41 16.35 -1.75 -1.30
N GLN A 42 16.65 -2.15 -0.07
CA GLN A 42 17.61 -3.22 0.19
C GLN A 42 16.94 -4.59 0.10
N LEU A 43 17.42 -5.46 -0.79
CA LEU A 43 16.96 -6.84 -0.92
C LEU A 43 17.98 -7.80 -0.32
N LEU A 44 17.64 -8.42 0.82
CA LEU A 44 18.47 -9.39 1.51
C LEU A 44 17.88 -10.80 1.35
N VAL A 45 18.73 -11.75 0.98
CA VAL A 45 18.36 -13.16 0.86
C VAL A 45 19.25 -13.97 1.79
N LYS A 46 18.65 -14.64 2.76
CA LYS A 46 19.35 -15.50 3.71
C LYS A 46 18.96 -16.95 3.48
N ARG A 47 19.93 -17.74 3.02
CA ARG A 47 19.77 -19.20 2.91
C ARG A 47 20.03 -19.83 4.27
N ARG A 48 19.03 -20.55 4.75
CA ARG A 48 19.02 -21.27 6.03
C ARG A 48 19.22 -22.76 5.77
N THR A 49 19.73 -23.49 6.75
CA THR A 49 19.92 -24.96 6.69
C THR A 49 19.05 -25.70 7.70
N ASP A 50 18.36 -24.95 8.55
CA ASP A 50 17.42 -25.44 9.54
C ASP A 50 16.03 -25.67 8.94
N ASP A 51 15.21 -26.46 9.63
CA ASP A 51 13.87 -26.89 9.19
C ASP A 51 12.76 -25.84 9.48
N HIS A 52 13.14 -24.56 9.58
CA HIS A 52 12.16 -23.50 9.79
C HIS A 52 11.44 -23.16 8.48
N PRO A 53 10.13 -22.87 8.54
CA PRO A 53 9.36 -22.46 7.38
C PRO A 53 9.94 -21.22 6.69
N PRO A 54 9.80 -21.11 5.36
CA PRO A 54 10.25 -19.94 4.63
C PRO A 54 9.47 -18.68 5.05
N GLN A 55 10.20 -17.60 5.31
CA GLN A 55 9.63 -16.31 5.72
C GLN A 55 10.08 -15.17 4.83
N ILE A 56 9.15 -14.24 4.61
CA ILE A 56 9.41 -12.98 3.91
C ILE A 56 9.13 -11.85 4.90
N THR A 57 10.18 -11.14 5.32
CA THR A 57 10.05 -9.90 6.08
C THR A 57 10.13 -8.70 5.13
N VAL A 58 9.21 -7.77 5.27
CA VAL A 58 9.14 -6.55 4.49
C VAL A 58 9.11 -5.36 5.43
N THR A 59 9.99 -4.40 5.21
CA THR A 59 10.04 -3.14 5.96
C THR A 59 9.59 -2.02 5.03
N PHE A 60 8.55 -1.29 5.44
CA PHE A 60 8.02 -0.14 4.72
C PHE A 60 8.89 1.10 4.95
N VAL A 61 8.71 2.14 4.13
CA VAL A 61 9.44 3.41 4.23
C VAL A 61 9.18 4.17 5.54
N ASN A 62 8.05 3.90 6.20
CA ASN A 62 7.72 4.44 7.52
C ASN A 62 8.35 3.66 8.69
N GLY A 63 9.12 2.60 8.41
CA GLY A 63 9.75 1.75 9.42
C GLY A 63 8.87 0.61 9.96
N VAL A 64 7.64 0.46 9.49
CA VAL A 64 6.79 -0.68 9.88
C VAL A 64 7.32 -1.96 9.23
N GLU A 65 7.51 -3.00 10.03
CA GLU A 65 7.90 -4.33 9.56
C GLU A 65 6.69 -5.27 9.53
N GLU A 66 6.59 -6.03 8.45
CA GLU A 66 5.63 -7.12 8.31
C GLU A 66 6.34 -8.42 7.98
N VAL A 67 5.87 -9.51 8.59
CA VAL A 67 6.41 -10.85 8.35
C VAL A 67 5.30 -11.70 7.74
N PHE A 68 5.58 -12.22 6.55
CA PHE A 68 4.70 -13.13 5.83
C PHE A 68 5.25 -14.55 5.90
N ASP A 69 4.38 -15.50 6.20
CA ASP A 69 4.66 -16.92 6.00
C ASP A 69 4.49 -17.28 4.52
N ALA A 70 5.59 -17.66 3.89
CA ALA A 70 5.62 -18.01 2.47
C ALA A 70 5.13 -19.44 2.21
N THR A 71 4.83 -20.22 3.26
CA THR A 71 4.29 -21.58 3.15
C THR A 71 2.81 -21.56 2.78
N SER A 72 2.03 -20.74 3.48
CA SER A 72 0.58 -20.66 3.32
C SER A 72 0.15 -19.61 2.30
N THR A 73 1.02 -18.65 2.01
CA THR A 73 0.66 -17.44 1.28
C THR A 73 1.40 -17.39 -0.05
N PRO A 74 0.70 -17.36 -1.20
CA PRO A 74 1.34 -17.29 -2.50
C PRO A 74 1.97 -15.91 -2.73
N ALA A 75 3.03 -15.85 -3.54
CA ALA A 75 3.77 -14.61 -3.82
C ALA A 75 2.89 -13.48 -4.38
N GLN A 76 1.89 -13.84 -5.21
CA GLN A 76 0.94 -12.88 -5.77
C GLN A 76 0.07 -12.21 -4.70
N SER A 77 -0.36 -12.97 -3.69
CA SER A 77 -1.13 -12.43 -2.57
C SER A 77 -0.26 -11.53 -1.69
N ILE A 78 0.98 -11.94 -1.41
CA ILE A 78 1.96 -11.10 -0.67
C ILE A 78 2.20 -9.78 -1.40
N ARG A 79 2.39 -9.82 -2.73
CA ARG A 79 2.51 -8.62 -3.56
C ARG A 79 1.28 -7.72 -3.46
N ALA A 80 0.07 -8.29 -3.51
CA ALA A 80 -1.17 -7.52 -3.43
C ALA A 80 -1.30 -6.83 -2.06
N MET A 81 -1.06 -7.56 -0.96
CA MET A 81 -1.08 -7.00 0.40
C MET A 81 -0.08 -5.85 0.57
N ILE A 82 1.14 -5.99 0.02
CA ILE A 82 2.15 -4.93 0.05
C ILE A 82 1.69 -3.68 -0.72
N LEU A 83 1.06 -3.86 -1.88
CA LEU A 83 0.57 -2.74 -2.68
C LEU A 83 -0.57 -2.01 -1.99
N GLU A 84 -1.55 -2.75 -1.45
CA GLU A 84 -2.68 -2.21 -0.72
C GLU A 84 -2.22 -1.44 0.53
N LYS A 85 -1.35 -2.05 1.35
CA LYS A 85 -0.79 -1.38 2.52
C LYS A 85 0.06 -0.17 2.14
N GLY A 86 0.84 -0.26 1.07
CA GLY A 86 1.62 0.85 0.56
C GLY A 86 0.77 2.06 0.15
N GLN A 87 -0.37 1.82 -0.52
CA GLN A 87 -1.32 2.88 -0.91
C GLN A 87 -1.98 3.55 0.31
N MET A 88 -2.32 2.77 1.34
CA MET A 88 -2.85 3.31 2.59
C MET A 88 -1.84 4.23 3.28
N LEU A 89 -0.56 3.84 3.33
CA LEU A 89 0.52 4.64 3.90
C LEU A 89 0.79 5.92 3.10
N GLU A 90 0.74 5.84 1.76
CA GLU A 90 0.89 7.00 0.87
C GLU A 90 -0.25 8.00 1.10
N THR A 91 -1.48 7.51 1.25
CA THR A 91 -2.65 8.35 1.53
C THR A 91 -2.55 9.00 2.90
N GLU A 92 -2.20 8.23 3.94
CA GLU A 92 -1.96 8.76 5.27
C GLU A 92 -0.91 9.90 5.24
N GLN A 93 0.17 9.73 4.49
CA GLN A 93 1.19 10.77 4.34
C GLN A 93 0.63 12.02 3.65
N MET A 94 -0.17 11.87 2.59
CA MET A 94 -0.82 13.01 1.93
C MET A 94 -1.71 13.84 2.87
N PHE A 95 -2.49 13.18 3.75
CA PHE A 95 -3.29 13.88 4.76
C PHE A 95 -2.42 14.59 5.80
N ARG A 96 -1.36 13.93 6.28
CA ARG A 96 -0.42 14.52 7.23
C ARG A 96 0.29 15.75 6.65
N ASP A 97 0.70 15.70 5.38
CA ASP A 97 1.36 16.82 4.69
C ASP A 97 0.41 18.01 4.48
N ALA A 98 -0.89 17.76 4.30
CA ALA A 98 -1.92 18.80 4.26
C ALA A 98 -2.23 19.41 5.64
N GLY A 99 -1.69 18.83 6.73
CA GLY A 99 -1.99 19.21 8.12
C GLY A 99 -3.32 18.65 8.63
N GLU A 100 -3.91 17.69 7.94
CA GLU A 100 -5.18 17.08 8.29
C GLU A 100 -5.00 15.81 9.12
N LYS A 101 -6.01 15.51 9.95
CA LYS A 101 -5.99 14.32 10.81
C LYS A 101 -6.35 13.06 10.00
N TRP A 102 -5.54 12.01 10.18
CA TRP A 102 -5.81 10.67 9.69
C TRP A 102 -6.03 9.72 10.87
N PRO A 103 -7.04 8.83 10.85
CA PRO A 103 -8.08 8.67 9.83
C PRO A 103 -9.04 9.86 9.79
N VAL A 104 -9.64 10.12 8.63
CA VAL A 104 -10.67 11.15 8.49
C VAL A 104 -11.92 10.68 9.23
N VAL A 105 -12.24 11.33 10.35
CA VAL A 105 -13.49 11.10 11.08
C VAL A 105 -14.50 12.13 10.60
N ILE A 106 -15.54 11.68 9.90
CA ILE A 106 -16.68 12.54 9.58
C ILE A 106 -17.60 12.59 10.80
N PRO A 107 -17.86 13.77 11.38
CA PRO A 107 -18.83 13.91 12.48
C PRO A 107 -20.24 13.56 12.00
N GLY A 108 -21.04 12.94 12.87
CA GLY A 108 -22.34 12.37 12.50
C GLY A 108 -23.31 13.40 11.92
N GLU A 109 -23.21 14.66 12.34
CA GLU A 109 -24.03 15.77 11.88
C GLU A 109 -23.76 16.16 10.41
N GLU A 110 -22.62 15.74 9.83
CA GLU A 110 -22.28 15.96 8.42
C GLU A 110 -22.76 14.82 7.51
N ILE A 111 -23.08 13.64 8.06
CA ILE A 111 -23.59 12.50 7.28
C ILE A 111 -25.01 12.78 6.76
N ASP A 112 -25.82 13.45 7.59
CA ASP A 112 -27.21 13.80 7.26
C ASP A 112 -27.33 15.03 6.35
N GLN A 113 -26.24 15.76 6.11
CA GLN A 113 -26.24 16.93 5.25
C GLN A 113 -26.19 16.51 3.78
N HIS A 114 -27.22 16.89 3.03
CA HIS A 114 -27.29 16.65 1.59
C HIS A 114 -26.16 17.41 0.87
N ALA A 115 -25.13 16.69 0.42
CA ALA A 115 -24.07 17.27 -0.38
C ALA A 115 -24.66 17.74 -1.74
N PRO A 116 -24.41 18.99 -2.18
CA PRO A 116 -24.90 19.46 -3.45
C PRO A 116 -24.29 18.60 -4.58
N GLY A 117 -25.15 18.05 -5.44
CA GLY A 117 -24.72 17.19 -6.55
C GLY A 117 -23.68 17.90 -7.42
N THR A 118 -22.50 17.29 -7.55
CA THR A 118 -21.45 17.79 -8.45
C THR A 118 -21.87 17.51 -9.88
N LYS A 119 -22.15 18.56 -10.67
CA LYS A 119 -22.35 18.41 -12.12
C LYS A 119 -21.02 17.99 -12.74
N PHE A 120 -20.89 16.72 -13.13
CA PHE A 120 -19.73 16.23 -13.87
C PHE A 120 -19.70 16.87 -15.27
N GLY A 121 -19.02 18.01 -15.37
CA GLY A 121 -18.58 18.54 -16.65
C GLY A 121 -17.42 17.70 -17.15
N SER A 122 -17.65 16.99 -18.26
CA SER A 122 -16.67 16.15 -18.96
C SER A 122 -15.35 16.89 -19.18
N ARG A 123 -14.31 16.53 -18.41
CA ARG A 123 -12.86 16.61 -18.69
C ARG A 123 -12.08 16.73 -17.38
N PHE A 124 -11.77 15.60 -16.74
CA PHE A 124 -10.60 15.42 -15.87
C PHE A 124 -10.52 13.92 -15.54
N GLU A 125 -9.85 13.16 -16.40
CA GLU A 125 -9.33 11.84 -16.04
C GLU A 125 -8.12 12.07 -15.13
N GLN A 126 -8.34 12.06 -13.83
CA GLN A 126 -7.27 11.78 -12.89
C GLN A 126 -7.80 10.70 -11.96
N GLU A 127 -7.42 9.45 -12.27
CA GLU A 127 -7.73 8.25 -11.51
C GLU A 127 -7.20 8.40 -10.07
N LEU A 128 -8.07 8.83 -9.17
CA LEU A 128 -7.92 8.57 -7.75
C LEU A 128 -8.50 7.17 -7.50
N GLU A 129 -7.67 6.15 -7.69
CA GLU A 129 -7.92 4.82 -7.13
C GLU A 129 -7.79 4.91 -5.60
N ILE A 130 -8.85 5.39 -4.95
CA ILE A 130 -9.03 5.23 -3.50
C ILE A 130 -9.39 3.75 -3.30
N PRO A 131 -8.58 2.96 -2.56
CA PRO A 131 -8.85 1.55 -2.36
C PRO A 131 -10.22 1.35 -1.70
N LEU A 132 -10.96 0.37 -2.22
CA LEU A 132 -12.39 0.20 -2.02
C LEU A 132 -12.83 -0.13 -0.58
N GLN A 133 -11.92 -0.18 0.39
CA GLN A 133 -12.28 -0.43 1.80
C GLN A 133 -12.78 0.80 2.56
N ILE A 134 -12.65 2.00 2.00
CA ILE A 134 -13.21 3.25 2.57
C ILE A 134 -14.62 3.54 2.00
N VAL A 135 -15.04 2.89 0.91
CA VAL A 135 -16.19 3.34 0.09
C VAL A 135 -17.53 2.66 0.37
N ASP A 136 -17.63 1.70 1.29
CA ASP A 136 -18.95 1.17 1.68
C ASP A 136 -19.83 2.21 2.40
N SER A 137 -19.27 3.36 2.80
CA SER A 137 -20.05 4.52 3.27
C SER A 137 -19.76 5.85 2.55
N PHE A 138 -18.87 5.86 1.54
CA PHE A 138 -18.27 7.10 1.01
C PHE A 138 -18.43 7.32 -0.49
N ARG A 139 -19.42 6.69 -1.14
CA ARG A 139 -19.63 6.89 -2.59
C ARG A 139 -20.15 8.28 -2.99
N CYS A 140 -20.34 9.22 -2.05
CA CYS A 140 -20.76 10.59 -2.35
C CYS A 140 -19.90 11.71 -1.70
N ALA A 141 -19.12 11.44 -0.65
CA ALA A 141 -18.45 12.49 0.12
C ALA A 141 -16.99 12.79 -0.29
N ALA A 142 -16.29 11.84 -0.92
CA ALA A 142 -14.84 11.94 -1.14
C ALA A 142 -14.41 13.09 -2.09
N SER A 143 -15.19 13.40 -3.14
CA SER A 143 -14.86 14.53 -4.02
C SER A 143 -15.15 15.91 -3.42
N CYS A 144 -16.06 16.00 -2.44
CA CYS A 144 -16.43 17.29 -1.84
C CYS A 144 -15.55 17.66 -0.65
N VAL A 145 -15.20 16.72 0.23
CA VAL A 145 -14.36 17.02 1.40
C VAL A 145 -12.94 17.37 0.98
N PHE A 146 -12.37 16.65 0.00
CA PHE A 146 -11.00 16.90 -0.46
C PHE A 146 -10.82 18.32 -1.03
N ARG A 147 -11.82 18.85 -1.76
CA ARG A 147 -11.78 20.21 -2.31
C ARG A 147 -12.12 21.29 -1.28
N ARG A 148 -12.91 20.98 -0.24
CA ARG A 148 -13.28 21.93 0.82
C ARG A 148 -12.20 22.05 1.90
N TYR A 149 -11.40 21.00 2.13
CA TYR A 149 -10.33 20.99 3.13
C TYR A 149 -8.94 21.36 2.55
N ILE A 150 -8.59 20.93 1.33
CA ILE A 150 -7.29 21.28 0.71
C ILE A 150 -7.39 22.51 -0.23
N GLY A 151 -8.57 22.81 -0.77
CA GLY A 151 -8.75 23.90 -1.75
C GLY A 151 -8.70 25.33 -1.20
N SER A 152 -8.55 25.53 0.12
CA SER A 152 -8.53 26.87 0.73
C SER A 152 -7.13 27.47 0.93
N LYS A 153 -6.05 26.78 0.55
CA LYS A 153 -4.66 27.28 0.71
C LYS A 153 -3.87 27.45 -0.60
N LEU A 154 -4.53 27.39 -1.76
CA LEU A 154 -3.96 27.80 -3.05
C LEU A 154 -4.68 29.06 -3.55
N VAL A 155 -4.42 30.17 -2.86
CA VAL A 155 -4.53 31.54 -3.39
C VAL A 155 -3.27 32.28 -2.96
#